data_AF-A0A9D9PSK7-F1
#
_entry.id   AF-A0A9D9PSK7-F1
#
_cell.length_a   1.000
_cell.length_b   1.000
_cell.length_c   1.000
_cell.angle_alpha   90.00
_cell.angle_beta   90.00
_cell.angle_gamma   90.00
#
_symmetry.space_group_name_H-M   'P 1'
#
loop_
_entity.id
_entity.type
_entity.pdbx_description
1 polymer ?
#
loop_
_entity_poly.entity_id
_entity_poly.type
_entity_poly.pdbx_seq_one_letter_code
_entity_poly.pdbx_strand_id
1 'polypeptide(L)' 'MKYIIIDLEEPDNGCEGFMPGEEPMVTLTLKDENGNVSKVRVPDVEAYRLGWDTGSEINSEELNKHVTAC' A
#
# COMPACT_ATOMS: atom_id res chain seq x y z
N MET A 1 2.18 2.26 16.68
CA MET A 1 2.58 3.44 15.89
C MET A 1 1.53 3.73 14.85
N LYS A 2 1.28 5.00 14.53
CA LYS A 2 0.35 5.39 13.45
C LYS A 2 1.12 5.86 12.23
N TYR A 3 0.57 5.56 11.07
CA TYR A 3 1.06 5.99 9.77
C TYR A 3 -0.07 6.67 9.01
N ILE A 4 0.27 7.66 8.20
CA ILE A 4 -0.64 8.28 7.24
C ILE A 4 -0.14 7.89 5.85
N ILE A 5 -1.04 7.42 5.00
CA ILE A 5 -0.74 7.22 3.57
C ILE A 5 -0.63 8.61 2.95
N ILE A 6 0.57 8.97 2.49
CA ILE A 6 0.81 10.26 1.84
C ILE A 6 0.84 10.15 0.32
N ASP A 7 0.92 8.93 -0.20
CA ASP A 7 0.94 8.63 -1.63
C ASP A 7 0.59 7.15 -1.87
N LEU A 8 -0.07 6.87 -2.99
CA LEU A 8 -0.42 5.53 -3.46
C LEU A 8 -0.01 5.43 -4.93
N GLU A 9 0.91 4.51 -5.22
CA GLU A 9 1.42 4.27 -6.57
C GLU A 9 0.84 2.94 -7.09
N GLU A 10 -0.04 3.04 -8.08
CA GLU A 10 -0.53 1.88 -8.83
C GLU A 10 0.56 1.37 -9.79
N PRO A 11 0.68 0.04 -9.98
CA PRO A 11 1.66 -0.50 -10.90
C PRO A 11 1.22 -0.20 -12.34
N ASP A 12 2.02 0.58 -13.05
CA ASP A 12 1.79 0.85 -14.47
C ASP A 12 2.19 -0.38 -15.29
N ASN A 13 1.21 -1.24 -15.59
CA ASN A 13 1.40 -2.42 -16.45
C ASN A 13 1.10 -2.15 -17.93
N GLY A 14 0.99 -0.87 -18.32
CA GLY A 14 0.69 -0.49 -19.68
C GLY A 14 -0.58 -1.13 -20.25
N CYS A 15 -0.68 -1.12 -21.58
CA CYS A 15 -1.85 -1.61 -22.32
C CYS A 15 -1.99 -3.15 -22.29
N GLU A 16 -0.92 -3.86 -21.91
CA GLU A 16 -0.87 -5.33 -21.86
C GLU A 16 -1.56 -5.88 -20.60
N GLY A 17 -1.72 -5.03 -19.57
CA GLY A 17 -2.35 -5.41 -18.30
C GLY A 17 -1.52 -6.43 -17.52
N PHE A 18 -2.12 -7.00 -16.48
CA PHE A 18 -1.47 -8.02 -15.66
C PHE A 18 -1.54 -9.39 -16.35
N MET A 19 -0.49 -10.19 -16.17
CA MET A 19 -0.50 -11.58 -16.64
C MET A 19 -1.61 -12.38 -15.94
N PRO A 20 -2.22 -13.39 -16.60
CA PRO A 20 -3.23 -14.21 -15.98
C PRO A 20 -2.66 -14.95 -14.75
N GLY A 21 -3.19 -14.64 -13.56
CA GLY A 21 -2.73 -15.17 -12.29
C GLY A 21 -1.77 -14.27 -11.52
N GLU A 22 -1.37 -13.13 -12.08
CA GLU A 22 -0.65 -12.10 -11.34
C GLU A 22 -1.63 -11.22 -10.54
N GLU A 23 -1.39 -11.11 -9.24
CA GLU A 23 -2.18 -10.23 -8.39
C GLU A 23 -1.64 -8.79 -8.48
N PRO A 24 -2.49 -7.80 -8.81
CA PRO A 24 -2.08 -6.41 -8.85
C PRO A 24 -1.60 -5.95 -7.47
N MET A 25 -0.44 -5.30 -7.42
CA MET A 25 0.18 -4.81 -6.18
C MET A 25 0.37 -3.30 -6.24
N VAL A 26 -0.16 -2.56 -5.27
CA VAL A 26 0.08 -1.12 -5.11
C VAL A 26 1.21 -0.86 -4.13
N THR A 27 1.88 0.28 -4.30
CA THR A 27 2.90 0.76 -3.35
C THR A 27 2.34 1.91 -2.55
N LEU A 28 2.26 1.74 -1.23
CA LEU A 28 1.81 2.78 -0.31
C LEU A 28 3.02 3.48 0.29
N THR A 29 3.05 4.81 0.19
CA THR A 29 4.02 5.64 0.91
C THR A 29 3.40 6.09 2.23
N LEU A 30 3.99 5.65 3.32
CA LEU A 30 3.54 5.87 4.69
C LEU A 30 4.43 6.88 5.38
N LYS A 31 3.83 7.82 6.09
CA LYS A 31 4.53 8.77 6.96
C LYS A 31 4.13 8.54 8.42
N ASP A 32 5.10 8.32 9.29
CA ASP A 32 4.84 8.18 10.72
C ASP A 32 4.81 9.53 11.45
N GLU A 33 4.42 9.51 12.73
CA GLU A 33 4.32 10.69 13.60
C GLU A 33 5.63 11.45 13.80
N ASN A 34 6.78 10.78 13.72
CA ASN A 34 8.12 11.38 13.77
C ASN A 34 8.55 11.95 12.41
N GLY A 35 7.74 11.77 11.37
CA GLY A 35 8.00 12.24 10.02
C GLY A 35 8.90 11.35 9.17
N ASN A 36 9.22 10.13 9.61
CA ASN A 36 9.90 9.18 8.74
C ASN A 36 8.92 8.66 7.69
N VAL A 37 9.47 8.40 6.51
CA VAL A 37 8.72 7.91 5.36
C VAL A 37 9.16 6.48 5.08
N SER A 38 8.20 5.60 4.85
CA SER A 38 8.42 4.19 4.51
C SER A 38 7.53 3.81 3.34
N LYS A 39 7.98 2.88 2.51
CA LYS A 39 7.18 2.35 1.40
C LYS A 39 6.88 0.88 1.66
N VAL A 40 5.64 0.49 1.40
CA VAL A 40 5.20 -0.91 1.51
C VAL A 40 4.45 -1.31 0.25
N ARG A 41 4.56 -2.59 -0.12
CA ARG A 41 3.78 -3.17 -1.22
C ARG A 41 2.70 -4.06 -0.65
N VAL A 42 1.48 -3.87 -1.15
CA VAL A 42 0.30 -4.62 -0.72
C VAL A 42 -0.56 -4.95 -1.94
N PRO A 43 -1.37 -6.02 -1.91
CA PRO A 43 -2.31 -6.30 -2.98
C PRO A 43 -3.29 -5.14 -3.16
N ASP A 44 -3.52 -4.73 -4.40
CA ASP A 44 -4.47 -3.67 -4.78
C ASP A 44 -5.86 -3.97 -4.21
N VAL A 45 -6.32 -5.21 -4.35
CA VAL A 45 -7.61 -5.65 -3.84
C VAL A 45 -7.74 -5.52 -2.32
N GLU A 46 -6.64 -5.70 -1.58
CA GLU A 46 -6.62 -5.55 -0.13
C GLU A 46 -6.60 -4.07 0.25
N ALA A 47 -5.79 -3.25 -0.43
CA ALA A 47 -5.80 -1.80 -0.24
C ALA A 47 -7.20 -1.21 -0.49
N TYR A 48 -7.87 -1.62 -1.57
CA TYR A 48 -9.24 -1.22 -1.87
C TYR A 48 -10.24 -1.67 -0.80
N ARG A 49 -10.18 -2.94 -0.37
CA ARG A 49 -11.09 -3.48 0.67
C ARG A 49 -10.94 -2.79 2.01
N LEU A 50 -9.71 -2.47 2.39
CA LEU A 50 -9.39 -1.80 3.66
C LEU A 50 -9.57 -0.28 3.59
N GLY A 51 -9.86 0.27 2.39
CA GLY A 51 -9.99 1.71 2.17
C GLY A 51 -8.67 2.45 2.36
N TRP A 52 -7.55 1.81 2.02
CA TRP A 52 -6.21 2.38 2.12
C TRP A 52 -5.93 3.29 0.92
N ASP A 53 -6.33 4.55 1.04
CA ASP A 53 -6.07 5.61 0.05
C ASP A 53 -5.30 6.78 0.67
N THR A 54 -4.83 7.71 -0.18
CA THR A 54 -4.08 8.89 0.27
C THR A 54 -4.88 9.69 1.32
N GLY A 55 -4.24 9.98 2.46
CA GLY A 55 -4.85 10.62 3.63
C GLY A 55 -5.40 9.64 4.67
N SER A 56 -5.40 8.34 4.40
CA SER A 56 -5.86 7.33 5.37
C SER A 56 -4.86 7.11 6.50
N GLU A 57 -5.37 6.92 7.71
CA GLU A 57 -4.57 6.55 8.88
C GLU A 57 -4.54 5.02 9.05
N ILE A 58 -3.35 4.44 9.12
CA ILE A 58 -3.13 3.01 9.35
C ILE A 58 -2.34 2.83 10.65
N ASN A 59 -2.69 1.83 11.45
CA ASN A 59 -1.90 1.45 12.62
C ASN A 59 -0.85 0.38 12.25
N SER A 60 0.26 0.34 13.00
CA SER A 60 1.35 -0.63 12.78
C SER A 60 0.92 -2.10 12.86
N GLU A 61 -0.13 -2.42 13.60
CA GLU A 61 -0.60 -3.80 13.78
C GLU A 61 -1.35 -4.31 12.55
N GLU A 62 -2.20 -3.47 11.95
CA GLU A 62 -2.90 -3.73 10.71
C GLU A 62 -1.89 -3.79 9.56
N LEU A 63 -0.94 -2.86 9.52
CA LEU A 63 0.11 -2.86 8.50
C LEU A 63 0.88 -4.18 8.49
N ASN A 64 1.31 -4.67 9.65
CA ASN A 64 2.06 -5.92 9.77
C ASN A 64 1.29 -7.18 9.35
N LYS A 65 -0.04 -7.14 9.26
CA LYS A 65 -0.85 -8.29 8.80
C LYS A 65 -0.88 -8.41 7.27
N HIS A 66 -0.71 -7.30 6.56
CA HIS A 66 -0.91 -7.24 5.12
C HIS A 66 0.38 -6.90 4.34
N VAL A 67 1.43 -6.45 5.02
CA VAL A 67 2.73 -6.19 4.38
C VAL A 67 3.54 -7.46 4.30
N THR A 68 3.87 -7.86 3.08
CA THR A 68 4.98 -8.78 2.83
C THR A 68 6.27 -7.98 2.95
N ALA A 69 7.17 -8.36 3.86
CA ALA A 69 8.47 -7.71 3.99
C ALA A 69 9.20 -7.76 2.63
N CYS A 70 9.56 -6.60 2.09
CA CYS A 70 10.47 -6.48 0.95
C CYS A 70 11.88 -6.94 1.33
#